data_AF-A0A7C9A3P9-F1
#
_entry.id   AF-A0A7C9A3P9-F1
#
_cell.length_a   1.000
_cell.length_b   1.000
_cell.length_c   1.000
_cell.angle_alpha   90.00
_cell.angle_beta   90.00
_cell.angle_gamma   90.00
#
_symmetry.space_group_name_H-M   'P 1'
#
loop_
_entity.id
_entity.type
_entity.pdbx_description
1 polymer ?
#
loop_
_entity_poly.entity_id
_entity_poly.type
_entity_poly.pdbx_seq_one_letter_code
_entity_poly.pdbx_strand_id
1 'polypeptide(L)'
;IMREIGRKVAEIQNEGLGEHRLRDLNDEINKLIREKTHWERRIVELGGPNYSKHSAKMTDLEGNIVDVPNPSGRGPGYRYFGAAKKLPGVRELFEKPPELRKRRTRYDIYKRIDASYYGYRDEEDGVLVKLEGPAEEKMRAEALAEWNLMEEIKMEARKAVKSGEVASVNPVDVKGILFEEEEEVVEEERRREKERQEEEEMRRKEFVVHVPLPDEKEIERMVVEKKKMELLSKYTSENLLEEQIEAKAMLNIQG
;
A
#
# COMPACT_ATOMS: atom_id res chain seq x y z
N ILE A 1 -43.62 13.06 28.03
CA ILE A 1 -42.37 12.85 27.24
C ILE A 1 -41.28 12.09 27.98
N MET A 2 -40.39 12.70 28.80
CA MET A 2 -39.22 11.97 29.35
C MET A 2 -39.57 10.74 30.20
N ARG A 3 -40.60 10.84 31.05
CA ARG A 3 -41.08 9.70 31.85
C ARG A 3 -41.74 8.59 31.01
N GLU A 4 -42.36 8.94 29.89
CA GLU A 4 -42.92 7.94 28.96
C GLU A 4 -41.83 7.23 28.17
N ILE A 5 -40.81 7.97 27.71
CA ILE A 5 -39.62 7.39 27.07
C ILE A 5 -38.99 6.39 28.04
N GLY A 6 -38.73 6.77 29.29
CA GLY A 6 -38.15 5.86 30.29
C GLY A 6 -38.96 4.58 30.51
N ARG A 7 -40.30 4.68 30.60
CA ARG A 7 -41.17 3.50 30.73
C ARG A 7 -41.12 2.57 29.51
N LYS A 8 -41.20 3.12 28.30
CA LYS A 8 -41.17 2.33 27.06
C LYS A 8 -39.78 1.73 26.80
N VAL A 9 -38.71 2.44 27.16
CA VAL A 9 -37.34 1.93 27.10
C VAL A 9 -37.14 0.78 28.08
N ALA A 10 -37.74 0.82 29.27
CA ALA A 10 -37.72 -0.34 30.17
C ALA A 10 -38.51 -1.53 29.61
N GLU A 11 -39.63 -1.28 28.92
CA GLU A 11 -40.45 -2.33 28.31
C GLU A 11 -39.77 -3.00 27.10
N ILE A 12 -39.09 -2.23 26.24
CA ILE A 12 -38.42 -2.73 25.02
C ILE A 12 -37.14 -3.52 25.31
N GLN A 13 -36.63 -3.47 26.53
CA GLN A 13 -35.49 -4.28 26.97
C GLN A 13 -35.87 -5.76 27.13
N ASN A 14 -37.15 -6.07 27.30
CA ASN A 14 -37.62 -7.43 27.46
C ASN A 14 -37.67 -8.15 26.09
N GLU A 15 -36.74 -9.06 25.84
CA GLU A 15 -36.62 -9.81 24.58
C GLU A 15 -37.79 -10.79 24.31
N GLY A 16 -38.57 -11.11 25.34
CA GLY A 16 -39.74 -11.98 25.22
C GLY A 16 -40.98 -11.30 24.65
N LEU A 17 -40.95 -9.99 24.37
CA LEU A 17 -42.03 -9.33 23.63
C LEU A 17 -41.97 -9.76 22.16
N GLY A 18 -43.13 -10.09 21.58
CA GLY A 18 -43.21 -10.44 20.16
C GLY A 18 -42.66 -9.32 19.26
N GLU A 19 -42.09 -9.70 18.12
CA GLU A 19 -41.41 -8.80 17.19
C GLU A 19 -42.24 -7.57 16.80
N HIS A 20 -43.53 -7.75 16.48
CA HIS A 20 -44.42 -6.63 16.12
C HIS A 20 -44.52 -5.58 17.24
N ARG A 21 -44.67 -6.04 18.49
CA ARG A 21 -44.76 -5.15 19.65
C ARG A 21 -43.44 -4.42 19.90
N LEU A 22 -42.30 -5.08 19.67
CA LEU A 22 -40.99 -4.42 19.73
C LEU A 22 -40.85 -3.33 18.67
N ARG A 23 -41.36 -3.55 17.46
CA ARG A 23 -41.37 -2.52 16.38
C ARG A 23 -42.25 -1.33 16.76
N ASP A 24 -43.47 -1.59 17.24
CA ASP A 24 -44.40 -0.53 17.65
C ASP A 24 -43.83 0.31 18.81
N LEU A 25 -43.28 -0.34 19.84
CA LEU A 25 -42.62 0.34 20.96
C LEU A 25 -41.43 1.18 20.48
N ASN A 26 -40.66 0.68 19.52
CA ASN A 26 -39.53 1.41 18.97
C ASN A 26 -39.97 2.66 18.20
N ASP A 27 -41.03 2.56 17.39
CA ASP A 27 -41.63 3.68 16.67
C ASP A 27 -42.19 4.74 17.61
N GLU A 28 -42.86 4.30 18.67
CA GLU A 28 -43.39 5.18 19.70
C GLU A 28 -42.28 5.92 20.46
N ILE A 29 -41.19 5.24 20.82
CA ILE A 29 -40.03 5.88 21.45
C ILE A 29 -39.40 6.90 20.49
N ASN A 30 -39.21 6.54 19.21
CA ASN A 30 -38.69 7.44 18.19
C ASN A 30 -39.58 8.66 17.94
N LYS A 31 -40.90 8.50 18.03
CA LYS A 31 -41.86 9.61 17.97
C LYS A 31 -41.67 10.55 19.17
N LEU A 32 -41.61 10.02 20.39
CA LEU A 32 -41.40 10.82 21.61
C LEU A 32 -40.06 11.56 21.61
N ILE A 33 -38.99 10.95 21.08
CA ILE A 33 -37.67 11.60 20.97
C ILE A 33 -37.70 12.74 19.94
N ARG A 34 -38.40 12.57 18.81
CA ARG A 34 -38.58 13.64 17.82
C ARG A 34 -39.35 14.81 18.42
N GLU A 35 -40.44 14.53 19.13
CA GLU A 35 -41.20 15.54 19.85
C GLU A 35 -40.33 16.26 20.90
N LYS A 36 -39.58 15.52 21.72
CA LYS A 36 -38.60 16.09 22.66
C LYS A 36 -37.65 17.06 21.96
N THR A 37 -37.06 16.65 20.84
CA THR A 37 -36.12 17.47 20.08
C THR A 37 -36.79 18.74 19.53
N HIS A 38 -38.04 18.64 19.10
CA HIS A 38 -38.83 19.77 18.61
C HIS A 38 -39.11 20.77 19.74
N TRP A 39 -39.51 20.27 20.92
CA TRP A 39 -39.72 21.08 22.12
C TRP A 39 -38.42 21.73 22.59
N GLU A 40 -37.30 21.02 22.60
CA GLU A 40 -35.99 21.58 22.96
C GLU A 40 -35.58 22.71 22.02
N ARG A 41 -35.78 22.56 20.71
CA ARG A 41 -35.55 23.64 19.75
C ARG A 41 -36.45 24.84 20.04
N ARG A 42 -37.74 24.59 20.30
CA ARG A 42 -38.69 25.65 20.60
C ARG A 42 -38.34 26.41 21.86
N ILE A 43 -37.86 25.72 22.91
CA ILE A 43 -37.39 26.36 24.14
C ILE A 43 -36.22 27.30 23.84
N VAL A 44 -35.27 26.88 23.00
CA VAL A 44 -34.13 27.72 22.60
C VAL A 44 -34.60 28.93 21.77
N GLU A 45 -35.53 28.74 20.84
CA GLU A 45 -36.13 29.84 20.05
C GLU A 45 -36.84 30.89 20.93
N LEU A 46 -37.47 30.44 22.02
CA LEU A 46 -38.11 31.31 23.02
C LEU A 46 -37.11 31.95 23.99
N GLY A 47 -35.79 31.78 23.78
CA GLY A 47 -34.74 32.33 24.63
C GLY A 47 -34.48 31.55 25.92
N GLY A 48 -34.99 30.32 26.03
CA GLY A 48 -34.79 29.44 27.17
C GLY A 48 -33.48 28.65 27.16
N PRO A 49 -33.22 27.85 28.21
CA PRO A 49 -32.01 27.04 28.33
C PRO A 49 -31.86 25.98 27.22
N ASN A 50 -30.63 25.74 26.77
CA ASN A 50 -30.33 24.73 25.76
C ASN A 50 -30.08 23.34 26.39
N TYR A 51 -31.14 22.54 26.44
CA TYR A 51 -31.11 21.16 26.95
C TYR A 51 -30.42 20.17 26.00
N SER A 52 -30.33 20.48 24.71
CA SER A 52 -29.69 19.60 23.73
C SER A 52 -28.18 19.45 23.97
N LYS A 53 -27.50 20.54 24.37
CA LYS A 53 -26.06 20.55 24.67
C LYS A 53 -25.64 19.62 25.80
N HIS A 54 -26.51 19.43 26.79
CA HIS A 54 -26.24 18.62 27.98
C HIS A 54 -26.79 17.19 27.85
N SER A 55 -27.44 16.86 26.72
CA SER A 55 -27.91 15.50 26.49
C SER A 55 -26.72 14.59 26.17
N ALA A 56 -26.48 13.60 27.03
CA ALA A 56 -25.49 12.56 26.74
C ALA A 56 -25.87 11.87 25.42
N LYS A 57 -24.88 11.65 24.54
CA LYS A 57 -25.07 10.81 23.35
C LYS A 57 -25.58 9.46 23.84
N MET A 58 -26.76 9.04 23.39
CA MET A 58 -27.37 7.79 23.85
C MET A 58 -26.57 6.61 23.28
N THR A 59 -25.62 6.13 24.07
CA THR A 59 -24.90 4.87 23.85
C THR A 59 -25.60 3.77 24.64
N ASP A 60 -25.65 2.57 24.07
CA ASP A 60 -26.14 1.40 24.82
C ASP A 60 -25.22 1.03 25.99
N LEU A 61 -25.69 0.11 26.84
CA LEU A 61 -24.87 -0.55 27.88
C LEU A 61 -23.55 -1.13 27.33
N GLU A 62 -23.54 -1.52 26.06
CA GLU A 62 -22.39 -2.09 25.34
C GLU A 62 -21.53 -1.02 24.64
N GLY A 63 -21.81 0.27 24.85
CA GLY A 63 -21.07 1.39 24.23
C GLY A 63 -21.29 1.54 22.72
N ASN A 64 -22.16 0.73 22.12
CA ASN A 64 -22.49 0.81 20.69
C ASN A 64 -23.44 1.99 20.40
N ILE A 65 -23.19 2.67 19.29
CA ILE A 65 -24.04 3.75 18.78
C ILE A 65 -25.39 3.12 18.36
N VAL A 66 -26.48 3.69 18.86
CA VAL A 66 -27.86 3.22 18.66
C VAL A 66 -28.46 3.71 17.33
N ASP A 67 -27.80 4.70 16.73
CA ASP A 67 -28.30 5.45 15.59
C ASP A 67 -27.90 4.76 14.29
N VAL A 68 -28.88 4.43 13.46
CA VAL A 68 -28.61 4.09 12.05
C VAL A 68 -28.24 5.38 11.32
N PRO A 69 -27.06 5.47 10.67
CA PRO A 69 -26.68 6.66 9.93
C PRO A 69 -27.74 7.02 8.90
N ASN A 70 -28.25 8.25 8.94
CA ASN A 70 -29.21 8.70 7.95
C ASN A 70 -28.48 8.80 6.59
N PRO A 71 -28.90 8.09 5.53
CA PRO A 71 -28.27 8.16 4.21
C PRO A 71 -28.24 9.59 3.64
N SER A 72 -29.18 10.43 4.05
CA SER A 72 -29.29 11.82 3.61
C SER A 72 -28.36 12.78 4.39
N GLY A 73 -27.72 12.34 5.47
CA GLY A 73 -26.87 13.17 6.34
C GLY A 73 -27.61 14.31 7.07
N ARG A 74 -28.91 14.49 6.83
CA ARG A 74 -29.74 15.51 7.46
C ARG A 74 -30.47 14.96 8.68
N GLY A 75 -29.98 15.33 9.86
CA GLY A 75 -30.67 15.14 11.11
C GLY A 75 -30.54 13.75 11.74
N PRO A 76 -31.13 13.56 12.93
CA PRO A 76 -30.97 12.33 13.69
C PRO A 76 -31.65 11.17 12.96
N GLY A 77 -30.91 10.08 12.76
CA GLY A 77 -31.41 8.87 12.12
C GLY A 77 -32.45 8.13 12.97
N TYR A 78 -33.07 7.12 12.37
CA TYR A 78 -33.93 6.19 13.08
C TYR A 78 -33.11 5.35 14.06
N ARG A 79 -33.64 5.13 15.26
CA ARG A 79 -32.92 4.46 16.36
C ARG A 79 -33.63 3.16 16.73
N TYR A 80 -32.86 2.15 17.12
CA TYR A 80 -33.39 0.88 17.60
C TYR A 80 -32.97 0.65 19.03
N PHE A 81 -33.92 0.57 19.97
CA PHE A 81 -33.60 0.45 21.41
C PHE A 81 -33.70 -0.99 21.90
N GLY A 82 -32.79 -1.42 22.78
CA GLY A 82 -32.88 -2.71 23.49
C GLY A 82 -33.10 -3.90 22.56
N ALA A 83 -34.13 -4.71 22.83
CA ALA A 83 -34.44 -5.90 22.05
C ALA A 83 -34.79 -5.59 20.59
N ALA A 84 -35.22 -4.37 20.26
CA ALA A 84 -35.51 -3.98 18.88
C ALA A 84 -34.28 -4.02 17.96
N LYS A 85 -33.06 -3.98 18.52
CA LYS A 85 -31.82 -4.16 17.75
C LYS A 85 -31.62 -5.58 17.25
N LYS A 86 -32.18 -6.57 17.95
CA LYS A 86 -32.06 -7.99 17.63
C LYS A 86 -33.09 -8.46 16.60
N LEU A 87 -33.97 -7.56 16.14
CA LEU A 87 -34.99 -7.88 15.15
C LEU A 87 -34.34 -8.32 13.83
N PRO A 88 -34.96 -9.29 13.11
CA PRO A 88 -34.55 -9.66 11.75
C PRO A 88 -34.44 -8.43 10.83
N GLY A 89 -33.36 -8.36 10.05
CA GLY A 89 -33.02 -7.22 9.17
C GLY A 89 -32.43 -5.99 9.87
N VAL A 90 -32.76 -5.74 11.14
CA VAL A 90 -32.14 -4.67 11.94
C VAL A 90 -30.80 -5.12 12.50
N ARG A 91 -30.73 -6.37 12.98
CA ARG A 91 -29.51 -6.97 13.53
C ARG A 91 -28.32 -6.87 12.59
N GLU A 92 -28.56 -7.12 11.30
CA GLU A 92 -27.53 -7.05 10.25
C GLU A 92 -26.94 -5.64 10.08
N LEU A 93 -27.71 -4.59 10.37
CA LEU A 93 -27.22 -3.20 10.30
C LEU A 93 -26.23 -2.87 11.41
N PHE A 94 -26.30 -3.58 12.55
CA PHE A 94 -25.47 -3.35 13.72
C PHE A 94 -24.37 -4.40 13.90
N GLU A 95 -24.48 -5.56 13.25
CA GLU A 95 -23.44 -6.59 13.25
C GLU A 95 -22.22 -6.08 12.48
N LYS A 96 -21.21 -5.63 13.23
CA LYS A 96 -19.96 -5.17 12.63
C LYS A 96 -19.36 -6.34 11.84
N PRO A 97 -18.93 -6.11 10.59
CA PRO A 97 -18.24 -7.16 9.84
C PRO A 97 -17.06 -7.65 10.70
N PRO A 98 -16.81 -8.97 10.75
CA PRO A 98 -15.74 -9.52 11.57
C PRO A 98 -14.45 -8.80 11.21
N GLU A 99 -13.72 -8.30 12.21
CA GLU A 99 -12.48 -7.57 11.98
C GLU A 99 -11.55 -8.44 11.14
N LEU A 100 -11.33 -8.02 9.89
CA LEU A 100 -10.43 -8.74 8.99
C LEU A 100 -9.07 -8.80 9.68
N ARG A 101 -8.55 -10.03 9.86
CA ARG A 101 -7.20 -10.22 10.39
C ARG A 101 -6.26 -9.35 9.57
N LYS A 102 -5.60 -8.40 10.23
CA LYS A 102 -4.62 -7.53 9.58
C LYS A 102 -3.57 -8.42 8.92
N ARG A 103 -3.39 -8.28 7.60
CA ARG A 103 -2.30 -8.97 6.91
C ARG A 103 -0.98 -8.50 7.51
N ARG A 104 0.00 -9.40 7.62
CA ARG A 104 1.34 -9.06 8.08
C ARG A 104 1.88 -7.93 7.21
N THR A 105 2.32 -6.85 7.84
CA THR A 105 2.96 -5.75 7.11
C THR A 105 4.36 -6.15 6.68
N ARG A 106 4.92 -5.47 5.68
CA ARG A 106 6.34 -5.64 5.30
C ARG A 106 7.26 -5.48 6.52
N TYR A 107 6.96 -4.53 7.41
CA TYR A 107 7.70 -4.34 8.65
C TYR A 107 7.69 -5.58 9.55
N ASP A 108 6.54 -6.25 9.71
CA ASP A 108 6.42 -7.49 10.50
C ASP A 108 7.14 -8.70 9.87
N ILE A 109 7.42 -8.62 8.57
CA ILE A 109 8.23 -9.60 7.84
C ILE A 109 9.70 -9.27 8.08
N TYR A 110 10.14 -8.03 7.81
CA TYR A 110 11.52 -7.60 8.01
C TYR A 110 11.99 -7.74 9.46
N LYS A 111 11.11 -7.56 10.44
CA LYS A 111 11.44 -7.77 11.86
C LYS A 111 11.83 -9.22 12.19
N ARG A 112 11.42 -10.18 11.37
CA ARG A 112 11.74 -11.61 11.54
C ARG A 112 12.82 -12.11 10.60
N ILE A 113 13.29 -11.26 9.69
CA ILE A 113 14.44 -11.56 8.85
C ILE A 113 15.67 -11.29 9.73
N ASP A 114 16.31 -12.35 10.18
CA ASP A 114 17.51 -12.33 11.00
C ASP A 114 18.78 -12.53 10.14
N ALA A 115 19.94 -12.50 10.78
CA ALA A 115 21.23 -12.75 10.12
C ALA A 115 21.28 -14.15 9.48
N SER A 116 20.52 -15.11 10.01
CA SER A 116 20.40 -16.46 9.46
C SER A 116 19.75 -16.47 8.08
N TYR A 117 18.81 -15.57 7.78
CA TYR A 117 18.28 -15.42 6.41
C TYR A 117 19.35 -15.05 5.38
N TYR A 118 20.39 -14.32 5.82
CA TYR A 118 21.51 -13.92 4.96
C TYR A 118 22.69 -14.91 5.00
N GLY A 119 22.53 -16.07 5.63
CA GLY A 119 23.56 -17.12 5.65
C GLY A 119 24.77 -16.81 6.53
N TYR A 120 24.76 -15.73 7.33
CA TYR A 120 25.89 -15.38 8.20
C TYR A 120 26.21 -16.44 9.28
N ARG A 121 25.33 -17.44 9.46
CA ARG A 121 25.50 -18.51 10.44
C ARG A 121 25.84 -19.86 9.82
N ASP A 122 25.82 -19.96 8.49
CA ASP A 122 25.98 -21.24 7.79
C ASP A 122 27.43 -21.76 7.88
N GLU A 123 28.41 -20.86 8.06
CA GLU A 123 29.81 -21.22 8.32
C GLU A 123 30.02 -21.82 9.72
N GLU A 124 29.17 -21.47 10.71
CA GLU A 124 29.30 -21.94 12.09
C GLU A 124 28.84 -23.39 12.29
N ASP A 125 27.97 -23.90 11.41
CA ASP A 125 27.39 -25.25 11.54
C ASP A 125 28.40 -26.37 11.21
N GLY A 126 29.54 -26.02 10.60
CA GLY A 126 30.62 -26.96 10.27
C GLY A 126 30.25 -28.03 9.24
N VAL A 127 29.06 -27.91 8.62
CA VAL A 127 28.62 -28.78 7.52
C VAL A 127 29.46 -28.53 6.27
N LEU A 128 29.76 -27.27 5.99
CA LEU A 128 30.54 -26.86 4.81
C LEU A 128 31.93 -27.49 4.81
N VAL A 129 32.66 -27.38 5.93
CA VAL A 129 34.01 -27.95 6.10
C VAL A 129 34.05 -29.46 5.85
N LYS A 130 33.00 -30.20 6.24
CA LYS A 130 32.92 -31.65 6.01
C LYS A 130 32.71 -32.02 4.55
N LEU A 131 32.06 -31.15 3.78
CA LEU A 131 31.80 -31.35 2.36
C LEU A 131 32.97 -30.86 1.50
N GLU A 132 33.62 -29.76 1.89
CA GLU A 132 34.75 -29.17 1.18
C GLU A 132 35.99 -30.06 1.22
N GLY A 133 36.32 -30.69 2.36
CA GLY A 133 37.49 -31.56 2.48
C GLY A 133 37.61 -32.65 1.39
N PRO A 134 36.61 -33.54 1.21
CA PRO A 134 36.67 -34.56 0.17
C PRO A 134 36.56 -34.00 -1.25
N ALA A 135 35.92 -32.83 -1.43
CA ALA A 135 35.86 -32.18 -2.74
C ALA A 135 37.22 -31.58 -3.12
N GLU A 136 37.89 -30.91 -2.20
CA GLU A 136 39.22 -30.35 -2.37
C GLU A 136 40.26 -31.45 -2.63
N GLU A 137 40.17 -32.57 -1.93
CA GLU A 137 41.06 -33.71 -2.14
C GLU A 137 40.90 -34.30 -3.56
N LYS A 138 39.67 -34.40 -4.06
CA LYS A 138 39.40 -34.84 -5.44
C LYS A 138 39.96 -33.86 -6.47
N MET A 139 39.65 -32.57 -6.35
CA MET A 139 40.17 -31.55 -7.27
C MET A 139 41.71 -31.52 -7.26
N ARG A 140 42.33 -31.66 -6.08
CA ARG A 140 43.78 -31.70 -5.96
C ARG A 140 44.37 -32.96 -6.61
N ALA A 141 43.71 -34.11 -6.47
CA ALA A 141 44.15 -35.34 -7.10
C ALA A 141 44.05 -35.28 -8.63
N GLU A 142 42.97 -34.71 -9.17
CA GLU A 142 42.76 -34.47 -10.60
C GLU A 142 43.84 -33.52 -11.15
N ALA A 143 44.05 -32.37 -10.52
CA ALA A 143 45.08 -31.41 -10.92
C ALA A 143 46.50 -32.01 -10.88
N LEU A 144 46.80 -32.87 -9.89
CA LEU A 144 48.07 -33.59 -9.84
C LEU A 144 48.20 -34.64 -10.95
N ALA A 145 47.11 -35.33 -11.30
CA ALA A 145 47.10 -36.30 -12.40
C ALA A 145 47.34 -35.60 -13.75
N GLU A 146 46.67 -34.47 -13.99
CA GLU A 146 46.89 -33.63 -15.17
C GLU A 146 48.32 -33.10 -15.23
N TRP A 147 48.86 -32.62 -14.11
CA TRP A 147 50.23 -32.13 -14.05
C TRP A 147 51.26 -33.24 -14.36
N ASN A 148 51.06 -34.44 -13.81
CA ASN A 148 51.92 -35.58 -14.08
C ASN A 148 51.85 -35.99 -15.57
N LEU A 149 50.65 -36.04 -16.15
CA LEU A 149 50.46 -36.31 -17.58
C LEU A 149 51.19 -35.28 -18.45
N MET A 150 51.08 -33.99 -18.10
CA MET A 150 51.75 -32.90 -18.80
C MET A 150 53.28 -33.01 -18.71
N GLU A 151 53.82 -33.37 -17.54
CA GLU A 151 55.25 -33.60 -17.37
C GLU A 151 55.74 -34.83 -18.13
N GLU A 152 54.96 -35.90 -18.22
CA GLU A 152 55.29 -37.07 -19.06
C GLU A 152 55.36 -36.71 -20.55
N ILE A 153 54.37 -36.00 -21.08
CA ILE A 153 54.35 -35.50 -22.46
C ILE A 153 55.57 -34.60 -22.71
N LYS A 154 55.88 -33.70 -21.77
CA LYS A 154 57.03 -32.80 -21.86
C LYS A 154 58.36 -33.56 -21.82
N MET A 155 58.46 -34.62 -21.02
CA MET A 155 59.65 -35.48 -20.94
C MET A 155 59.82 -36.34 -22.20
N GLU A 156 58.74 -36.84 -22.78
CA GLU A 156 58.76 -37.57 -24.05
C GLU A 156 59.15 -36.64 -25.21
N ALA A 157 58.58 -35.43 -25.27
CA ALA A 157 58.98 -34.39 -26.22
C ALA A 157 60.47 -34.02 -26.06
N ARG A 158 60.98 -33.89 -24.83
CA ARG A 158 62.41 -33.65 -24.57
C ARG A 158 63.31 -34.80 -25.02
N LYS A 159 62.86 -36.06 -24.90
CA LYS A 159 63.61 -37.23 -25.38
C LYS A 159 63.66 -37.28 -26.92
N ALA A 160 62.61 -36.83 -27.60
CA ALA A 160 62.52 -36.82 -29.05
C ALA A 160 63.44 -35.78 -29.73
N VAL A 161 63.80 -34.69 -29.05
CA VAL A 161 64.59 -33.56 -29.63
C VAL A 161 66.12 -33.85 -29.72
N LYS A 162 66.57 -35.10 -29.62
CA LYS A 162 68.01 -35.45 -29.65
C LYS A 162 68.68 -35.29 -31.02
N SER A 163 67.94 -34.90 -32.08
CA SER A 163 68.46 -34.78 -33.44
C SER A 163 67.99 -33.53 -34.17
N GLY A 164 68.16 -32.33 -33.61
CA GLY A 164 68.15 -31.05 -34.35
C GLY A 164 66.88 -30.67 -35.16
N GLU A 165 65.83 -31.48 -35.12
CA GLU A 165 64.59 -31.31 -35.86
C GLU A 165 63.48 -30.92 -34.88
N VAL A 166 62.70 -29.89 -35.24
CA VAL A 166 61.68 -29.31 -34.37
C VAL A 166 60.54 -30.31 -34.22
N ALA A 167 60.43 -30.96 -33.06
CA ALA A 167 59.33 -31.86 -32.76
C ALA A 167 58.04 -31.06 -32.60
N SER A 168 57.11 -31.20 -33.56
CA SER A 168 55.75 -30.70 -33.47
C SER A 168 54.93 -31.63 -32.57
N VAL A 169 54.48 -31.14 -31.42
CA VAL A 169 53.48 -31.82 -30.61
C VAL A 169 52.12 -31.71 -31.32
N ASN A 170 51.37 -32.82 -31.40
CA ASN A 170 50.06 -32.82 -32.05
C ASN A 170 49.09 -31.87 -31.30
N PRO A 171 48.36 -30.98 -32.01
CA PRO A 171 47.42 -30.04 -31.38
C PRO A 171 46.26 -30.73 -30.64
N VAL A 172 45.99 -32.00 -30.93
CA VAL A 172 44.89 -32.77 -30.34
C VAL A 172 45.18 -33.14 -28.87
N ASP A 173 46.43 -33.48 -28.56
CA ASP A 173 46.84 -33.87 -27.20
C ASP A 173 46.88 -32.68 -26.24
N VAL A 174 47.07 -31.46 -26.78
CA VAL A 174 47.02 -30.20 -26.01
C VAL A 174 45.58 -29.69 -25.87
N LYS A 175 44.71 -29.97 -26.85
CA LYS A 175 43.31 -29.51 -26.86
C LYS A 175 42.43 -30.24 -25.85
N GLY A 176 42.71 -31.50 -25.52
CA GLY A 176 41.99 -32.24 -24.48
C GLY A 176 42.31 -31.80 -23.04
N ILE A 177 43.40 -31.04 -22.84
CA ILE A 177 43.88 -30.58 -21.52
C ILE A 177 43.46 -29.12 -21.26
N LEU A 178 43.29 -28.30 -22.31
CA LEU A 178 42.77 -26.93 -22.20
C LEU A 178 41.23 -26.93 -22.30
N PHE A 179 40.60 -27.32 -21.18
CA PHE A 179 39.30 -26.85 -20.70
C PHE A 179 38.14 -26.75 -21.73
N GLU A 180 37.41 -27.86 -21.92
CA GLU A 180 36.07 -27.84 -22.54
C GLU A 180 35.00 -27.21 -21.63
N GLU A 181 35.22 -27.14 -20.30
CA GLU A 181 34.26 -26.54 -19.36
C GLU A 181 34.20 -25.00 -19.43
N GLU A 182 35.30 -24.32 -19.81
CA GLU A 182 35.29 -22.85 -19.97
C GLU A 182 34.43 -22.42 -21.17
N GLU A 183 34.37 -23.20 -22.26
CA GLU A 183 33.49 -22.87 -23.39
C GLU A 183 32.00 -23.03 -23.06
N GLU A 184 31.61 -24.05 -22.27
CA GLU A 184 30.20 -24.22 -21.86
C GLU A 184 29.76 -23.14 -20.87
N VAL A 185 30.59 -22.76 -19.90
CA VAL A 185 30.27 -21.69 -18.94
C VAL A 185 30.19 -20.33 -19.64
N VAL A 186 31.06 -20.06 -20.62
CA VAL A 186 31.06 -18.82 -21.42
C VAL A 186 29.83 -18.74 -22.36
N GLU A 187 29.38 -19.86 -22.93
CA GLU A 187 28.13 -19.93 -23.71
C GLU A 187 26.90 -19.68 -22.82
N GLU A 188 26.85 -20.26 -21.62
CA GLU A 188 25.75 -20.05 -20.68
C GLU A 188 25.70 -18.59 -20.17
N GLU A 189 26.86 -17.99 -19.88
CA GLU A 189 26.96 -16.60 -19.43
C GLU A 189 26.52 -15.63 -20.54
N ARG A 190 26.93 -15.86 -21.79
CA ARG A 190 26.47 -15.09 -22.97
C ARG A 190 24.97 -15.19 -23.18
N ARG A 191 24.37 -16.36 -22.91
CA ARG A 191 22.93 -16.56 -23.03
C ARG A 191 22.17 -15.79 -21.94
N ARG A 192 22.64 -15.84 -20.70
CA ARG A 192 22.08 -15.06 -19.58
C ARG A 192 22.21 -13.56 -19.79
N GLU A 193 23.28 -13.10 -20.43
CA GLU A 193 23.47 -11.69 -20.75
C GLU A 193 22.50 -11.21 -21.85
N LYS A 194 22.26 -12.03 -22.89
CA LYS A 194 21.22 -11.77 -23.89
C LYS A 194 19.82 -11.71 -23.29
N GLU A 195 19.47 -12.65 -22.42
CA GLU A 195 18.17 -12.67 -21.74
C GLU A 195 17.96 -11.41 -20.87
N ARG A 196 19.00 -10.96 -20.16
CA ARG A 196 18.96 -9.68 -19.41
C ARG A 196 18.79 -8.47 -20.32
N GLN A 197 19.50 -8.43 -21.45
CA GLN A 197 19.38 -7.34 -22.42
C GLN A 197 17.98 -7.30 -23.04
N GLU A 198 17.38 -8.45 -23.34
CA GLU A 198 16.00 -8.55 -23.84
C GLU A 198 14.98 -8.08 -22.79
N GLU A 199 15.16 -8.45 -21.50
CA GLU A 199 14.32 -7.94 -20.40
C GLU A 199 14.47 -6.42 -20.22
N GLU A 200 15.69 -5.88 -20.33
CA GLU A 200 15.93 -4.44 -20.27
C GLU A 200 15.31 -3.70 -21.46
N GLU A 201 15.37 -4.27 -22.66
CA GLU A 201 14.68 -3.72 -23.83
C GLU A 201 13.15 -3.76 -23.68
N MET A 202 12.60 -4.84 -23.12
CA MET A 202 11.17 -4.95 -22.83
C MET A 202 10.72 -3.92 -21.78
N ARG A 203 11.53 -3.69 -20.74
CA ARG A 203 11.32 -2.60 -19.76
C ARG A 203 11.44 -1.21 -20.38
N ARG A 204 12.37 -1.01 -21.32
CA ARG A 204 12.48 0.27 -22.06
C ARG A 204 11.31 0.48 -23.02
N LYS A 205 10.68 -0.60 -23.49
CA LYS A 205 9.44 -0.57 -24.30
C LYS A 205 8.16 -0.44 -23.45
N GLU A 206 8.24 -0.45 -22.11
CA GLU A 206 7.12 -0.02 -21.28
C GLU A 206 6.84 1.46 -21.53
N PHE A 207 5.63 1.71 -22.01
CA PHE A 207 5.12 2.95 -22.58
C PHE A 207 5.26 4.15 -21.62
N VAL A 208 6.27 5.00 -21.82
CA VAL A 208 6.43 6.27 -21.08
C VAL A 208 5.62 7.36 -21.77
N VAL A 209 4.42 7.66 -21.25
CA VAL A 209 3.65 8.85 -21.67
C VAL A 209 4.25 10.07 -21.01
N HIS A 210 4.98 10.87 -21.78
CA HIS A 210 5.48 12.15 -21.31
C HIS A 210 4.33 13.16 -21.27
N VAL A 211 3.77 13.37 -20.07
CA VAL A 211 2.89 14.50 -19.82
C VAL A 211 3.79 15.72 -19.60
N PRO A 212 3.67 16.80 -20.39
CA PRO A 212 4.43 18.02 -20.15
C PRO A 212 4.01 18.60 -18.80
N LEU A 213 4.89 18.45 -17.81
CA LEU A 213 4.73 19.06 -16.50
C LEU A 213 5.31 20.48 -16.58
N PRO A 214 4.55 21.53 -16.18
CA PRO A 214 5.04 22.89 -16.16
C PRO A 214 6.28 23.02 -15.27
N ASP A 215 7.24 23.81 -15.71
CA ASP A 215 8.44 24.11 -14.92
C ASP A 215 8.08 24.91 -13.66
N GLU A 216 8.91 24.81 -12.62
CA GLU A 216 8.68 25.46 -11.33
C GLU A 216 8.44 26.99 -11.45
N LYS A 217 9.15 27.64 -12.38
CA LYS A 217 8.99 29.07 -12.71
C LYS A 217 7.65 29.39 -13.38
N GLU A 218 7.07 28.43 -14.10
CA GLU A 218 5.77 28.57 -14.74
C GLU A 218 4.64 28.41 -13.72
N ILE A 219 4.81 27.47 -12.79
CA ILE A 219 3.90 27.30 -11.64
C ILE A 219 3.87 28.57 -10.79
N GLU A 220 5.03 29.15 -10.48
CA GLU A 220 5.10 30.40 -9.71
C GLU A 220 4.37 31.55 -10.40
N ARG A 221 4.56 31.72 -11.71
CA ARG A 221 3.85 32.76 -12.49
C ARG A 221 2.34 32.55 -12.45
N MET A 222 1.87 31.33 -12.69
CA MET A 222 0.43 31.01 -12.62
C MET A 222 -0.15 31.26 -11.23
N VAL A 223 0.58 30.92 -10.16
CA VAL A 223 0.15 31.17 -8.78
C VAL A 223 0.08 32.67 -8.48
N VAL A 224 1.06 33.45 -8.95
CA VAL A 224 1.08 34.91 -8.78
C VAL A 224 -0.08 35.56 -9.55
N GLU A 225 -0.32 35.17 -10.80
CA GLU A 225 -1.44 35.69 -11.60
C GLU A 225 -2.78 35.35 -10.96
N LYS A 226 -2.95 34.11 -10.49
CA LYS A 226 -4.17 33.70 -9.79
C LYS A 226 -4.40 34.50 -8.52
N LYS A 227 -3.37 34.71 -7.70
CA LYS A 227 -3.46 35.55 -6.50
C LYS A 227 -3.75 37.01 -6.83
N LYS A 228 -3.16 37.54 -7.91
CA LYS A 228 -3.42 38.89 -8.39
C LYS A 228 -4.88 39.04 -8.83
N MET A 229 -5.42 38.07 -9.57
CA MET A 229 -6.84 38.03 -9.95
C MET A 229 -7.76 37.89 -8.74
N GLU A 230 -7.43 37.06 -7.76
CA GLU A 230 -8.21 36.92 -6.53
C GLU A 230 -8.18 38.18 -5.66
N LEU A 231 -7.08 38.92 -5.64
CA LEU A 231 -7.00 40.21 -4.96
C LEU A 231 -7.78 41.27 -5.73
N LEU A 232 -7.66 41.31 -7.06
CA LEU A 232 -8.50 42.16 -7.89
C LEU A 232 -9.98 41.86 -7.61
N SER A 233 -10.44 40.61 -7.71
CA SER A 233 -11.85 40.28 -7.45
C SER A 233 -12.33 40.63 -6.04
N LYS A 234 -11.45 40.58 -5.04
CA LYS A 234 -11.77 40.95 -3.65
C LYS A 234 -11.82 42.45 -3.42
N TYR A 235 -10.98 43.23 -4.12
CA TYR A 235 -10.76 44.65 -3.84
C TYR A 235 -11.25 45.59 -4.95
N THR A 236 -11.67 45.07 -6.11
CA THR A 236 -12.39 45.84 -7.10
C THR A 236 -13.85 45.99 -6.66
N SER A 237 -14.18 47.12 -6.06
CA SER A 237 -15.56 47.60 -6.03
C SER A 237 -16.04 47.85 -7.46
N GLU A 238 -17.31 47.57 -7.75
CA GLU A 238 -17.92 47.70 -9.10
C GLU A 238 -17.61 49.07 -9.76
N ASN A 239 -17.63 50.15 -8.98
CA ASN A 239 -17.31 51.51 -9.45
C ASN A 239 -15.89 51.67 -10.03
N LEU A 240 -14.88 50.98 -9.49
CA LEU A 240 -13.49 51.12 -9.96
C LEU A 240 -13.29 50.39 -11.30
N LEU A 241 -14.08 49.34 -11.56
CA LEU A 241 -14.07 48.64 -12.85
C LEU A 241 -14.67 49.52 -13.95
N GLU A 242 -15.75 50.23 -13.66
CA GLU A 242 -16.40 51.16 -14.58
C GLU A 242 -15.47 52.32 -14.96
N GLU A 243 -14.83 52.95 -13.97
CA GLU A 243 -13.83 54.01 -14.21
C GLU A 243 -12.63 53.49 -15.02
N GLN A 244 -12.19 52.25 -14.79
CA GLN A 244 -11.09 51.65 -15.54
C GLN A 244 -11.47 51.32 -16.99
N ILE A 245 -12.71 50.89 -17.22
CA ILE A 245 -13.25 50.62 -18.57
C ILE A 245 -13.37 51.93 -19.35
N GLU A 246 -13.88 52.99 -18.72
CA GLU A 246 -14.02 54.32 -19.32
C GLU A 246 -12.64 54.93 -19.65
N ALA A 247 -11.68 54.84 -18.72
CA ALA A 247 -10.30 55.30 -18.96
C ALA A 247 -9.58 54.52 -20.07
N LYS A 248 -9.79 53.20 -20.16
CA LYS A 248 -9.22 52.37 -21.25
C LYS A 248 -9.85 52.68 -22.61
N ALA A 249 -11.16 52.94 -22.65
CA ALA A 249 -11.85 53.36 -23.87
C ALA A 249 -11.31 54.70 -24.39
N MET A 250 -11.01 55.63 -23.48
CA MET A 250 -10.41 56.94 -23.83
C MET A 250 -8.96 56.82 -24.33
N LEU A 251 -8.22 55.79 -23.90
CA LEU A 251 -6.83 55.56 -24.30
C LEU A 251 -6.66 54.67 -25.54
N ASN A 252 -7.76 54.13 -26.08
CA ASN A 252 -7.79 53.32 -27.32
C ASN A 252 -6.82 52.12 -27.34
N ILE A 253 -6.50 51.58 -26.16
CA ILE A 253 -5.68 50.37 -26.01
C ILE A 253 -6.65 49.20 -25.90
N GLN A 254 -6.97 48.59 -27.04
CA GLN A 254 -7.63 47.29 -27.07
C GLN A 254 -6.57 46.20 -26.93
N GLY A 255 -6.68 45.42 -25.87
CA GLY A 255 -5.96 44.18 -25.64
C GLY A 255 -6.91 43.15 -25.07
#